data_AF-M6ZSN4-F1
#
_entry.id   AF-M6ZSN4-F1
#
_cell.length_a   1.000
_cell.length_b   1.000
_cell.length_c   1.000
_cell.angle_alpha   90.00
_cell.angle_beta   90.00
_cell.angle_gamma   90.00
#
_symmetry.space_group_name_H-M   'P 1'
#
loop_
_entity.id
_entity.type
_entity.pdbx_description
1 polymer ?
#
loop_
_entity_poly.entity_id
_entity_poly.type
_entity_poly.pdbx_seq_one_letter_code
_entity_poly.pdbx_strand_id
1 'polypeptide(L)'
;YPHLHFECCFYQLIEYATREKIKVFEAGAQGEHKFVRGFPAMPTYSSHLIFHSGARNAIERFLKEERSHMQEMIQETNEHSPLKRVYTNGLFVNEVLNLRPTDQESYES
;
A
#
# COMPACT_ATOMS: atom_id res chain seq x y z
N TYR A 1 -19.64 -23.73 0.13
CA TYR A 1 -20.13 -22.52 -0.58
C TYR A 1 -18.96 -21.80 -1.25
N PRO A 2 -18.83 -21.85 -2.58
CA PRO A 2 -17.71 -21.23 -3.30
C PRO A 2 -17.67 -19.69 -3.25
N HIS A 3 -18.80 -19.03 -2.92
CA HIS A 3 -18.91 -17.57 -2.89
C HIS A 3 -18.91 -16.96 -1.48
N LEU A 4 -19.01 -17.79 -0.42
CA LEU A 4 -19.17 -17.31 0.95
C LEU A 4 -17.97 -16.48 1.43
N HIS A 5 -16.75 -16.84 1.02
CA HIS A 5 -15.56 -16.07 1.34
C HIS A 5 -15.66 -14.63 0.81
N PHE A 6 -16.10 -14.44 -0.43
CA PHE A 6 -16.23 -13.11 -1.03
C PHE A 6 -17.36 -12.29 -0.39
N GLU A 7 -18.48 -12.93 -0.09
CA GLU A 7 -19.61 -12.30 0.57
C GLU A 7 -19.20 -11.75 1.95
N CYS A 8 -18.62 -12.62 2.79
CA CYS A 8 -18.25 -12.26 4.16
C CYS A 8 -17.05 -11.33 4.23
N CYS A 9 -16.04 -11.49 3.35
CA CYS A 9 -14.79 -10.74 3.45
C CYS A 9 -14.73 -9.47 2.60
N PHE A 10 -15.60 -9.30 1.61
CA PHE A 10 -15.62 -8.09 0.77
C PHE A 10 -16.98 -7.41 0.79
N TYR A 11 -18.04 -8.06 0.30
CA TYR A 11 -19.28 -7.35 0.01
C TYR A 11 -19.99 -6.84 1.26
N GLN A 12 -20.15 -7.67 2.29
CA GLN A 12 -20.73 -7.25 3.57
C GLN A 12 -19.91 -6.15 4.25
N LEU A 13 -18.59 -6.22 4.17
CA LEU A 13 -17.70 -5.22 4.78
C LEU A 13 -17.70 -3.90 4.00
N ILE A 14 -17.78 -3.92 2.67
CA ILE A 14 -17.91 -2.73 1.83
C ILE A 14 -19.26 -2.05 2.10
N GLU A 15 -20.34 -2.82 2.20
CA GLU A 15 -21.67 -2.30 2.55
C GLU A 15 -21.64 -1.63 3.93
N TYR A 16 -21.07 -2.32 4.93
CA TYR A 16 -20.86 -1.76 6.26
C TYR A 16 -20.04 -0.46 6.23
N ALA A 17 -18.90 -0.46 5.55
CA ALA A 17 -18.03 0.71 5.43
C ALA A 17 -18.75 1.90 4.78
N THR A 18 -19.59 1.64 3.78
CA THR A 18 -20.41 2.66 3.11
C THR A 18 -21.44 3.25 4.08
N ARG A 19 -22.15 2.40 4.83
CA ARG A 19 -23.16 2.83 5.81
C ARG A 19 -22.55 3.65 6.94
N GLU A 20 -21.42 3.20 7.48
CA GLU A 20 -20.70 3.87 8.57
C GLU A 20 -19.81 5.03 8.10
N LYS A 21 -19.80 5.33 6.79
CA LYS A 21 -18.98 6.39 6.17
C LYS A 21 -17.47 6.21 6.43
N ILE A 22 -17.02 4.97 6.53
CA ILE A 22 -15.60 4.63 6.58
C ILE A 22 -14.99 4.93 5.21
N LYS A 23 -13.97 5.78 5.19
CA LYS A 23 -13.39 6.30 3.94
C LYS A 23 -12.42 5.34 3.25
N VAL A 24 -11.86 4.40 4.01
CA VAL A 24 -10.80 3.50 3.55
C VAL A 24 -11.18 2.07 3.93
N PHE A 25 -11.16 1.18 2.95
CA PHE A 25 -11.34 -0.24 3.14
C PHE A 25 -10.21 -0.98 2.43
N GLU A 26 -9.52 -1.86 3.14
CA GLU A 26 -8.45 -2.69 2.60
C GLU A 26 -8.88 -4.15 2.56
N ALA A 27 -8.74 -4.77 1.39
CA ALA A 27 -9.10 -6.16 1.17
C ALA A 27 -8.06 -7.15 1.75
N GLY A 28 -6.99 -6.69 2.41
CA GLY A 28 -5.85 -7.49 2.90
C GLY A 28 -4.82 -7.85 1.81
N ALA A 29 -3.85 -8.73 2.11
CA ALA A 29 -2.66 -8.96 1.25
C ALA A 29 -2.75 -10.09 0.19
N GLN A 30 -3.84 -10.85 0.12
CA GLN A 30 -3.94 -12.05 -0.73
C GLN A 30 -4.46 -11.82 -2.18
N GLY A 31 -3.64 -12.16 -3.18
CA GLY A 31 -4.02 -12.66 -4.53
C GLY A 31 -4.64 -11.72 -5.57
N GLU A 32 -4.60 -12.16 -6.84
CA GLU A 32 -5.15 -11.50 -8.03
C GLU A 32 -6.68 -11.30 -7.99
N HIS A 33 -7.39 -12.05 -7.14
CA HIS A 33 -8.85 -12.00 -7.04
C HIS A 33 -9.40 -10.66 -6.55
N LYS A 34 -8.55 -9.81 -5.94
CA LYS A 34 -8.92 -8.46 -5.50
C LYS A 34 -8.93 -7.48 -6.66
N PHE A 35 -7.98 -7.64 -7.58
CA PHE A 35 -7.84 -6.79 -8.73
C PHE A 35 -9.10 -6.80 -9.59
N VAL A 36 -9.60 -8.00 -9.92
CA VAL A 36 -10.86 -8.19 -10.67
C VAL A 36 -12.10 -7.68 -9.93
N ARG A 37 -12.01 -7.40 -8.63
CA ARG A 37 -13.11 -6.88 -7.80
C ARG A 37 -13.01 -5.37 -7.56
N GLY A 38 -12.10 -4.69 -8.25
CA GLY A 38 -11.96 -3.24 -8.19
C GLY A 38 -11.03 -2.73 -7.09
N PHE A 39 -10.18 -3.59 -6.52
CA PHE A 39 -9.08 -3.15 -5.66
C PHE A 39 -7.83 -2.91 -6.53
N PRO A 40 -7.43 -1.65 -6.76
CA PRO A 40 -6.22 -1.34 -7.52
C PRO A 40 -4.96 -1.77 -6.76
N ALA A 41 -3.86 -1.94 -7.48
CA ALA A 41 -2.54 -2.03 -6.88
C ALA A 41 -2.19 -0.69 -6.21
N MET A 42 -1.70 -0.75 -4.98
CA MET A 42 -1.32 0.40 -4.16
C MET A 42 -0.01 0.12 -3.43
N PRO A 43 0.84 1.13 -3.19
CA PRO A 43 2.05 0.94 -2.40
C PRO A 43 1.69 0.55 -0.96
N THR A 44 2.45 -0.40 -0.41
CA THR A 44 2.36 -0.78 1.00
C THR A 44 3.63 -0.34 1.71
N TYR A 45 3.49 0.27 2.89
CA TYR A 45 4.61 0.76 3.67
C TYR A 45 4.80 -0.10 4.91
N SER A 46 6.06 -0.32 5.27
CA SER A 46 6.44 -1.00 6.52
C SER A 46 7.63 -0.28 7.14
N SER A 47 7.74 -0.36 8.47
CA SER A 47 8.83 0.26 9.23
C SER A 47 9.67 -0.83 9.87
N HIS A 48 10.99 -0.74 9.69
CA HIS A 48 11.95 -1.74 10.15
C HIS A 48 13.11 -1.06 10.86
N LEU A 49 13.37 -1.44 12.11
CA LEU A 49 14.56 -1.01 12.84
C LEU A 49 15.70 -1.99 12.57
N ILE A 50 16.78 -1.48 11.96
CA ILE A 50 17.92 -2.30 11.55
C ILE A 50 19.16 -1.82 12.29
N PHE A 51 19.61 -2.59 13.28
CA PHE A 51 20.74 -2.22 14.14
C PHE A 51 22.09 -2.31 13.44
N HIS A 52 22.28 -3.32 12.57
CA HIS A 52 23.55 -3.52 11.89
C HIS A 52 23.72 -2.52 10.74
N SER A 53 24.68 -1.60 10.87
CA SER A 53 24.93 -0.51 9.91
C SER A 53 25.17 -0.99 8.48
N GLY A 54 25.95 -2.06 8.30
CA GLY A 54 26.19 -2.65 6.98
C GLY A 54 24.93 -3.19 6.30
N ALA A 55 23.98 -3.74 7.08
CA ALA A 55 22.72 -4.26 6.54
C ALA A 55 21.78 -3.11 6.20
N ARG A 56 21.71 -2.09 7.06
CA ARG A 56 20.96 -0.85 6.80
C ARG A 56 21.38 -0.21 5.48
N ASN A 57 22.68 0.01 5.29
CA ASN A 57 23.21 0.63 4.06
C ASN A 57 22.92 -0.20 2.81
N ALA A 58 23.03 -1.53 2.90
CA ALA A 58 22.72 -2.42 1.78
C ALA A 58 21.24 -2.35 1.38
N ILE A 59 20.33 -2.37 2.37
CA ILE A 59 18.89 -2.28 2.15
C ILE A 59 18.51 -0.90 1.62
N GLU A 60 19.05 0.19 2.17
CA GLU A 60 18.80 1.54 1.67
C GLU A 60 19.21 1.72 0.20
N ARG A 61 20.36 1.16 -0.19
CA ARG A 61 20.81 1.21 -1.58
C ARG A 61 19.84 0.43 -2.50
N PHE A 62 19.44 -0.77 -2.10
CA PHE A 62 18.49 -1.58 -2.86
C PHE A 62 17.12 -0.87 -3.01
N LEU A 63 16.60 -0.30 -1.92
CA LEU A 63 15.31 0.39 -1.91
C LEU A 63 15.27 1.64 -2.81
N LYS A 64 16.41 2.23 -3.20
CA LYS A 64 16.42 3.34 -4.18
C LYS A 64 15.94 2.88 -5.55
N GLU A 65 16.42 1.74 -6.02
CA GLU A 65 16.07 1.18 -7.31
C GLU A 65 14.71 0.45 -7.25
N GLU A 66 14.48 -0.33 -6.19
CA GLU A 66 13.25 -1.10 -6.01
C GLU A 66 12.01 -0.21 -6.01
N ARG A 67 12.07 0.99 -5.41
CA ARG A 67 10.94 1.93 -5.42
C ARG A 67 10.54 2.35 -6.83
N SER A 68 11.49 2.58 -7.75
CA SER A 68 11.15 2.95 -9.13
C SER A 68 10.44 1.81 -9.83
N HIS A 69 11.01 0.61 -9.74
CA HIS A 69 10.41 -0.59 -10.33
C HIS A 69 9.04 -0.91 -9.73
N MET A 70 8.84 -0.68 -8.43
CA MET A 70 7.56 -0.86 -7.76
C MET A 70 6.51 0.13 -8.29
N GLN A 71 6.87 1.40 -8.51
CA GLN A 71 5.95 2.39 -9.09
C GLN A 71 5.55 2.04 -10.52
N GLU A 72 6.51 1.62 -11.35
CA GLU A 72 6.26 1.15 -12.72
C GLU A 72 5.32 -0.07 -12.72
N MET A 73 5.60 -1.07 -11.89
CA MET A 73 4.76 -2.26 -11.76
C MET A 73 3.34 -1.93 -11.28
N ILE A 74 3.18 -1.00 -10.33
CA ILE A 74 1.87 -0.54 -9.86
C ILE A 74 1.11 0.16 -10.99
N GLN A 75 1.79 1.01 -11.77
CA GLN A 75 1.20 1.70 -12.91
C GLN A 75 0.73 0.69 -13.96
N GLU A 76 1.62 -0.18 -14.44
CA GLU A 76 1.33 -1.20 -15.45
C GLU A 76 0.18 -2.12 -15.00
N THR A 77 0.19 -2.53 -13.73
CA THR A 77 -0.89 -3.34 -13.17
C THR A 77 -2.21 -2.58 -13.23
N ASN A 78 -2.25 -1.32 -12.80
CA ASN A 78 -3.48 -0.53 -12.77
C ASN A 78 -4.00 -0.10 -14.15
N GLU A 79 -3.16 -0.06 -15.18
CA GLU A 79 -3.59 0.13 -16.58
C GLU A 79 -4.53 -0.98 -17.05
N HIS A 80 -4.42 -2.18 -16.47
CA HIS A 80 -5.28 -3.33 -16.76
C HIS A 80 -6.49 -3.43 -15.82
N SER A 81 -6.78 -2.39 -15.04
CA SER A 81 -7.85 -2.43 -14.03
C SER A 81 -9.23 -2.67 -14.67
N PRO A 82 -10.10 -3.49 -14.04
CA PRO A 82 -11.49 -3.61 -14.49
C PRO A 82 -12.29 -2.31 -14.29
N LEU A 83 -11.78 -1.35 -13.51
CA LEU A 83 -12.43 -0.07 -13.29
C LEU A 83 -12.08 0.91 -14.41
N LYS A 84 -13.10 1.63 -14.91
CA LYS A 84 -12.91 2.71 -15.91
C LYS A 84 -11.95 3.81 -15.44
N ARG A 85 -11.83 4.01 -14.12
CA ARG A 85 -10.92 4.98 -13.51
C ARG A 85 -10.53 4.50 -12.11
N VAL A 86 -9.23 4.42 -11.86
CA VAL A 86 -8.67 4.22 -10.52
C VAL A 86 -8.56 5.59 -9.84
N TYR A 87 -9.16 5.74 -8.67
CA TYR A 87 -9.03 6.95 -7.86
C TYR A 87 -8.00 6.71 -6.77
N THR A 88 -6.81 7.30 -6.92
CA THR A 88 -5.88 7.49 -5.81
C THR A 88 -6.35 8.71 -5.02
N ASN A 89 -7.11 8.46 -3.95
CA ASN A 89 -7.55 9.54 -3.07
C ASN A 89 -6.30 10.13 -2.37
N GLY A 90 -6.24 11.46 -2.22
CA GLY A 90 -5.11 12.15 -1.58
C GLY A 90 -4.87 11.78 -0.11
N LEU A 91 -5.72 10.94 0.49
CA LEU A 91 -5.56 10.40 1.84
C LEU A 91 -4.25 9.63 2.04
N PHE A 92 -3.66 9.09 0.97
CA PHE A 92 -2.36 8.41 1.00
C PHE A 92 -1.26 9.16 0.24
N VAL A 93 -1.57 10.31 -0.35
CA VAL A 93 -0.61 11.13 -1.10
C VAL A 93 -0.21 12.31 -0.20
N ASN A 94 0.94 12.16 0.45
CA ASN A 94 1.70 13.12 1.27
C ASN A 94 1.43 13.19 2.79
N GLU A 95 2.29 12.50 3.55
CA GLU A 95 2.96 13.06 4.75
C GLU A 95 4.42 12.56 4.88
N VAL A 96 4.78 11.38 4.35
CA VAL A 96 6.12 10.79 4.52
C VAL A 96 7.21 11.38 3.62
N LEU A 97 6.85 11.99 2.47
CA LEU A 97 7.83 12.61 1.56
C LEU A 97 8.40 13.95 2.09
N ASN A 98 7.92 14.47 3.23
CA ASN A 98 8.39 15.70 3.86
C ASN A 98 9.16 15.49 5.18
N LEU A 99 9.45 14.24 5.58
CA LEU A 99 10.35 14.00 6.70
C LEU A 99 11.79 14.28 6.25
N ARG A 100 12.26 15.49 6.55
CA ARG A 100 13.66 15.88 6.40
C ARG A 100 14.54 14.93 7.22
N PRO A 101 15.70 14.49 6.70
CA PRO A 101 16.65 13.63 7.42
C PRO A 101 17.43 14.41 8.50
N THR A 102 16.75 15.20 9.35
CA THR A 102 17.37 16.02 10.40
C THR A 102 16.92 15.70 11.82
N ASP A 103 15.93 14.81 12.02
CA ASP A 103 15.43 14.50 13.36
C ASP A 103 16.11 13.27 14.01
N GLN A 104 17.22 12.75 13.42
CA GLN A 104 17.96 11.59 13.93
C GLN A 104 19.18 11.93 14.82
N GLU A 105 19.54 13.20 15.02
CA GLU A 105 20.75 13.58 15.78
C GLU A 105 20.55 13.74 17.32
N SER A 106 19.49 13.19 17.91
CA SER A 106 19.22 13.35 19.35
C SER A 106 19.41 12.09 20.23
N TYR A 107 20.06 11.04 19.71
CA TYR A 107 20.29 9.79 20.45
C TYR A 107 21.77 9.38 20.62
N GLU A 108 22.68 10.36 20.72
CA GLU A 108 23.98 10.13 21.35
C GLU A 108 24.13 11.09 22.55
N SER A 109 23.83 10.56 23.74
CA SER A 109 24.20 11.09 25.05
C SER A 109 24.43 9.93 25.99
#